data_AF-A0A5J5X1J3-F1
#
_entry.id   AF-A0A5J5X1J3-F1
#
_cell.length_a   1.000
_cell.length_b   1.000
_cell.length_c   1.000
_cell.angle_alpha   90.00
_cell.angle_beta   90.00
_cell.angle_gamma   90.00
#
_symmetry.space_group_name_H-M   'P 1'
#
loop_
_entity.id
_entity.type
_entity.pdbx_description
1 polymer ?
#
loop_
_entity_poly.entity_id
_entity_poly.type
_entity_poly.pdbx_seq_one_letter_code
_entity_poly.pdbx_strand_id
1 'polypeptide(L)' 'MTEITEFAVDEHNTQLKGSLKLEEVVKGETQVISGINYKLVLQAKDGTADNSCEAVVWEKAWLKFRKLTSFTLVKG' A
#
# COMPACT_ATOMS: atom_id res chain seq x y z
N MET A 1 -10.18 3.38 -4.12
CA MET A 1 -9.33 2.62 -3.17
C MET A 1 -8.40 1.67 -3.91
N THR A 2 -8.88 0.99 -4.95
CA THR A 2 -8.10 0.08 -5.82
C THR A 2 -6.80 0.71 -6.32
N GLU A 3 -6.85 1.87 -6.98
CA GLU A 3 -5.65 2.53 -7.52
C GLU A 3 -4.58 2.89 -6.46
N ILE A 4 -5.00 3.23 -5.24
CA ILE A 4 -4.08 3.54 -4.13
C ILE A 4 -3.43 2.26 -3.61
N THR A 5 -4.18 1.17 -3.62
CA THR A 5 -3.70 -0.13 -3.17
C THR A 5 -2.72 -0.74 -4.16
N GLU A 6 -3.07 -0.74 -5.46
CA GLU A 6 -2.20 -1.20 -6.54
C GLU A 6 -0.89 -0.41 -6.53
N PHE A 7 -0.99 0.92 -6.44
CA PHE A 7 0.17 1.79 -6.28
C PHE A 7 1.05 1.39 -5.08
N ALA A 8 0.46 1.08 -3.92
CA ALA A 8 1.24 0.74 -2.73
C ALA A 8 2.06 -0.55 -2.91
N VAL A 9 1.48 -1.57 -3.54
CA VAL A 9 2.14 -2.85 -3.81
C VAL A 9 3.19 -2.71 -4.91
N ASP A 10 2.86 -2.01 -6.01
CA ASP A 10 3.78 -1.79 -7.12
C ASP A 10 5.00 -0.94 -6.72
N GLU A 11 4.78 0.11 -5.93
CA GLU A 11 5.85 0.97 -5.43
C GLU A 11 6.76 0.19 -4.46
N HIS A 12 6.20 -0.65 -3.59
CA HIS A 12 7.00 -1.53 -2.73
C HIS A 12 7.86 -2.50 -3.54
N ASN A 13 7.24 -3.19 -4.51
CA ASN A 13 7.94 -4.13 -5.39
C ASN A 13 9.05 -3.43 -6.18
N THR A 14 8.81 -2.21 -6.66
CA THR A 14 9.81 -1.41 -7.37
C THR A 14 10.98 -1.02 -6.47
N GLN A 15 10.71 -0.58 -5.24
CA GLN A 15 11.75 -0.14 -4.28
C GLN A 15 12.63 -1.28 -3.78
N LEU A 16 12.06 -2.47 -3.54
CA LEU A 16 12.77 -3.61 -2.97
C LEU A 16 13.06 -4.74 -3.97
N LYS A 17 12.74 -4.56 -5.26
CA LYS A 17 12.76 -5.62 -6.28
C LYS A 17 11.95 -6.87 -5.85
N GLY A 18 10.82 -6.62 -5.18
CA GLY A 18 9.90 -7.64 -4.69
C GLY A 18 8.93 -8.14 -5.75
N SER A 19 8.14 -9.15 -5.37
CA SER A 19 7.15 -9.80 -6.24
C SER A 19 5.79 -10.01 -5.57
N LEU A 20 5.45 -9.16 -4.58
CA LEU A 20 4.17 -9.26 -3.89
C LEU A 20 3.01 -9.09 -4.87
N LYS A 21 2.03 -9.99 -4.78
CA LYS A 21 0.76 -9.92 -5.50
C LYS A 21 -0.35 -9.59 -4.54
N LEU A 22 -1.07 -8.50 -4.80
CA LEU A 22 -2.24 -8.13 -4.03
C LEU A 22 -3.34 -9.20 -4.19
N GLU A 23 -3.85 -9.72 -3.08
CA GLU A 23 -4.99 -10.64 -3.06
C GLU A 23 -6.25 -9.90 -2.61
N GLU A 24 -6.18 -9.14 -1.51
CA GLU A 24 -7.35 -8.51 -0.90
C GLU A 24 -6.98 -7.20 -0.17
N VAL A 25 -7.92 -6.25 -0.16
CA VAL A 25 -7.91 -5.10 0.76
C VAL A 25 -8.75 -5.45 1.99
N VAL A 26 -8.08 -5.69 3.12
CA VAL A 26 -8.76 -6.00 4.39
C VAL A 26 -9.35 -4.73 5.00
N LYS A 27 -8.62 -3.62 4.93
CA LYS A 27 -9.04 -2.35 5.51
C LYS A 27 -8.44 -1.17 4.78
N GLY A 28 -9.22 -0.10 4.65
CA GLY A 28 -8.75 1.20 4.17
C GLY A 28 -9.30 2.33 5.04
N GLU A 29 -8.42 3.21 5.50
CA GLU A 29 -8.77 4.43 6.23
C GLU A 29 -8.18 5.64 5.53
N THR A 30 -8.88 6.77 5.61
CA THR A 30 -8.44 8.06 5.07
C THR A 30 -8.22 9.08 6.19
N GLN A 31 -7.16 9.86 6.06
CA GLN A 31 -6.85 10.96 6.98
C GLN A 31 -6.46 12.20 6.18
N VAL A 32 -7.11 13.33 6.44
CA VAL A 32 -6.81 14.60 5.76
C VAL A 32 -5.64 15.27 6.46
N ILE A 33 -4.49 15.39 5.79
CA ILE A 33 -3.26 15.98 6.31
C ILE A 33 -2.49 16.73 5.21
N SER A 34 -2.85 17.99 4.95
CA SER A 34 -2.26 18.77 3.83
C SER A 34 -2.19 17.96 2.52
N GLY A 35 -3.23 17.15 2.27
CA GLY A 35 -3.24 15.97 1.40
C GLY A 35 -4.18 14.93 1.98
N ILE A 36 -4.17 13.72 1.41
CA ILE A 36 -4.87 12.56 1.94
C ILE A 36 -3.84 11.48 2.25
N ASN A 37 -3.81 11.01 3.49
CA ASN A 37 -3.13 9.78 3.87
C ASN A 37 -4.13 8.63 3.81
N TYR A 38 -3.80 7.61 3.04
CA TYR A 38 -4.50 6.34 3.00
C TYR A 38 -3.71 5.33 3.83
N LYS A 39 -4.33 4.80 4.89
CA LYS A 39 -3.78 3.69 5.67
C LYS A 39 -4.50 2.42 5.25
N LEU A 40 -3.73 1.43 4.80
CA LEU A 40 -4.23 0.22 4.19
C LEU A 40 -3.74 -0.99 4.99
N VAL A 41 -4.63 -1.96 5.17
CA VAL A 41 -4.29 -3.33 5.57
C VAL A 41 -4.64 -4.23 4.41
N LEU A 42 -3.67 -4.97 3.91
CA LEU A 42 -3.72 -5.74 2.67
C LEU A 42 -3.34 -7.19 2.94
N GLN A 43 -3.91 -8.11 2.18
CA GLN A 43 -3.37 -9.46 2.00
C GLN A 43 -2.63 -9.49 0.66
N ALA A 44 -1.39 -9.99 0.69
CA ALA A 44 -0.57 -10.17 -0.49
C ALA A 44 0.23 -11.47 -0.43
N LYS A 45 0.50 -12.05 -1.59
CA LYS A 45 1.31 -13.27 -1.71
C LYS A 45 2.70 -12.97 -2.22
N ASP A 46 3.70 -13.64 -1.64
CA ASP A 46 5.02 -13.78 -2.25
C ASP A 46 5.25 -15.26 -2.58
N GLY A 47 5.05 -15.62 -3.85
CA GLY A 47 4.99 -17.02 -4.27
C GLY A 47 3.80 -17.74 -3.63
N THR A 48 4.07 -18.66 -2.70
CA THR A 48 3.06 -19.44 -1.96
C THR A 48 2.82 -18.95 -0.54
N ALA A 49 3.56 -17.93 -0.08
CA ALA A 49 3.42 -17.40 1.28
C ALA A 49 2.36 -16.29 1.31
N ASP A 50 1.36 -16.46 2.17
CA ASP A 50 0.39 -15.42 2.49
C ASP A 50 1.00 -14.41 3.47
N ASN A 51 0.91 -13.12 3.14
CA ASN A 51 1.43 -12.04 3.95
C ASN A 51 0.34 -11.00 4.20
N SER A 52 0.18 -10.62 5.45
CA SER A 52 -0.55 -9.41 5.80
C SER A 52 0.39 -8.22 5.71
N CYS A 53 -0.04 -7.14 5.08
CA CYS A 53 0.76 -5.94 4.87
C CYS A 53 0.01 -4.71 5.39
N GLU A 54 0.73 -3.82 6.05
CA GLU A 54 0.25 -2.47 6.33
C GLU A 54 0.97 -1.48 5.42
N ALA A 55 0.23 -0.61 4.75
CA ALA A 55 0.79 0.38 3.85
C ALA A 55 0.19 1.77 4.11
N VAL A 56 1.02 2.81 3.99
CA VAL A 56 0.59 4.20 4.10
C VAL A 56 0.97 4.97 2.85
N VAL A 57 -0.02 5.45 2.12
CA VAL A 57 0.15 6.25 0.89
C VAL A 57 -0.29 7.68 1.16
N TRP A 58 0.61 8.64 0.90
CA TRP A 58 0.29 10.06 0.95
C TRP A 58 0.05 10.61 -0.45
N GLU A 59 -1.10 11.24 -0.66
CA GLU A 59 -1.52 11.80 -1.93
C GLU A 59 -1.84 13.29 -1.79
N LYS A 60 -1.41 14.05 -2.79
CA LYS A 60 -1.86 15.43 -3.05
C LYS A 60 -2.26 15.50 -4.51
N ALA A 61 -3.52 15.19 -4.79
CA ALA A 61 -4.03 15.08 -6.16
C ALA A 61 -3.80 16.36 -6.98
N TRP A 62 -3.94 17.54 -6.36
CA TRP A 62 -3.70 18.84 -7.00
C TRP A 62 -2.25 19.09 -7.40
N LEU A 63 -1.29 18.34 -6.84
CA LEU A 63 0.13 18.39 -7.22
C LEU A 63 0.54 17.19 -8.08
N LYS A 64 -0.39 16.31 -8.46
CA LYS A 64 -0.09 15.00 -9.09
C LYS A 64 0.97 14.23 -8.30
N PHE A 65 0.92 14.34 -6.98
CA PHE A 65 1.88 13.74 -6.07
C PHE A 65 1.24 12.56 -5.37
N ARG A 66 1.94 11.41 -5.41
CA ARG A 66 1.62 10.22 -4.61
C ARG A 66 2.94 9.61 -4.13
N LYS A 67 2.97 9.17 -2.88
CA LYS A 67 4.17 8.56 -2.28
C LYS A 67 3.78 7.45 -1.32
N LEU A 68 4.43 6.30 -1.46
CA LEU A 68 4.43 5.26 -0.42
C LEU A 68 5.34 5.75 0.72
N THR A 69 4.74 6.01 1.88
CA THR A 69 5.42 6.56 3.04
C THR A 69 5.80 5.51 4.07
N SER A 70 5.07 4.38 4.10
CA SER A 70 5.39 3.21 4.90
C SER A 70 4.83 1.96 4.25
N PHE A 71 5.56 0.85 4.37
CA PHE A 71 5.10 -0.47 3.99
C PHE A 71 5.74 -1.51 4.91
N THR A 72 4.94 -2.28 5.63
CA THR A 72 5.40 -3.26 6.62
C THR A 72 4.66 -4.58 6.47
N LEU A 73 5.42 -5.67 6.38
CA LEU A 73 4.87 -7.02 6.51
C LEU A 73 4.53 -7.27 7.98
N VAL A 74 3.25 -7.52 8.26
CA VAL A 74 2.77 -7.92 9.57
C VAL A 74 2.94 -9.42 9.67
N LYS A 75 3.93 -9.86 10.46
CA LYS A 75 4.04 -11.27 10.83
C LYS A 75 2.88 -11.61 11.76
N GLY A 76 2.08 -12.59 11.37
CA GLY A 76 1.07 -13.21 12.24
C GLY A 76 1.71 -13.90 13.44
#